data_AF-A0A0R1SB38-F1
#
_entry.id   AF-A0A0R1SB38-F1
#
_cell.length_a   1.000
_cell.length_b   1.000
_cell.length_c   1.000
_cell.angle_alpha   90.00
_cell.angle_beta   90.00
_cell.angle_gamma   90.00
#
_symmetry.space_group_name_H-M   'P 1'
#
loop_
_entity.id
_entity.type
_entity.pdbx_description
1 polymer ?
#
loop_
_entity_poly.entity_id
_entity_poly.type
_entity_poly.pdbx_seq_one_letter_code
_entity_poly.pdbx_strand_id
1 'polypeptide(L)'
;MKLKKYILAGSIALSFGGFFAANSVTANAKHYTTVPSSLRGHWYHYDSDTGQYSKLAATKYHFNMDGIHFYGNRFPKYARGHSQMFVYRNSKGYYNIGKYATDEWPWWKRATKHGHAALREVVPQLPGYSTYYWYRTKSIAKHPTGTSTSSKTISNYDLDYTNAPSSLTKCIGKSVFTTYLADTDYSVDLATSKDNYMDQKFAMSLERFGVPMILQKFSSTYTTRLGVVLYQGQTYYVDADSLDSQIVPYNTYVSHGTAYSGLKPTDKSEILVKNNQYVNTKDEWDYVDPNTGNEIYYKFSLMKDEWVQEKD
;
A
#
# COMPACT_ATOMS: atom_id res chain seq x y z
N MET A 1 36.77 -58.40 -61.94
CA MET A 1 37.59 -58.89 -60.81
C MET A 1 39.07 -58.81 -61.18
N LYS A 2 39.81 -57.84 -60.63
CA LYS A 2 41.25 -57.93 -60.30
C LYS A 2 41.67 -56.58 -59.69
N LEU A 3 41.67 -56.58 -58.36
CA LEU A 3 42.30 -55.61 -57.49
C LEU A 3 43.78 -55.99 -57.31
N LYS A 4 44.66 -54.99 -57.09
CA LYS A 4 45.99 -54.98 -56.43
C LYS A 4 46.94 -54.08 -57.24
N LYS A 5 47.75 -53.15 -56.73
CA LYS A 5 48.22 -52.62 -55.42
C LYS A 5 48.93 -51.30 -55.81
N TYR A 6 49.10 -50.25 -55.01
CA TYR A 6 50.07 -50.12 -53.92
C TYR A 6 49.90 -48.77 -53.22
N ILE A 7 50.15 -48.79 -51.92
CA ILE A 7 50.28 -47.68 -50.97
C ILE A 7 51.70 -47.09 -51.07
N LEU A 8 51.84 -45.76 -51.07
CA LEU A 8 52.99 -45.01 -50.53
C LEU A 8 52.59 -43.52 -50.47
N ALA A 9 52.18 -42.99 -49.31
CA ALA A 9 53.02 -42.30 -48.32
C ALA A 9 53.83 -41.13 -48.90
N GLY A 10 53.59 -39.90 -48.42
CA GLY A 10 54.46 -38.76 -48.72
C GLY A 10 53.84 -37.39 -48.51
N SER A 11 53.89 -36.92 -47.27
CA SER A 11 53.64 -35.56 -46.83
C SER A 11 54.35 -34.49 -47.68
N ILE A 12 53.58 -33.59 -48.29
CA ILE A 12 53.96 -32.20 -48.61
C ILE A 12 52.78 -31.36 -48.09
N ALA A 13 52.69 -31.05 -46.79
CA ALA A 13 53.44 -30.00 -46.12
C ALA A 13 53.49 -28.69 -46.92
N LEU A 14 52.55 -27.81 -46.55
CA LEU A 14 52.72 -26.36 -46.47
C LEU A 14 52.90 -25.60 -47.80
N SER A 15 51.98 -24.67 -48.02
CA SER A 15 52.25 -23.25 -48.36
C SER A 15 51.43 -22.75 -49.55
N PHE A 16 50.12 -22.58 -49.36
CA PHE A 16 49.29 -21.54 -50.02
C PHE A 16 47.97 -21.56 -49.22
N GLY A 17 47.81 -20.81 -48.13
CA GLY A 17 48.04 -19.37 -48.05
C GLY A 17 46.80 -18.68 -48.62
N GLY A 18 45.80 -18.43 -47.78
CA GLY A 18 44.59 -17.73 -48.21
C GLY A 18 43.46 -17.77 -47.19
N PHE A 19 43.69 -17.19 -46.01
CA PHE A 19 42.71 -16.45 -45.22
C PHE A 19 41.21 -16.68 -45.58
N PHE A 20 40.66 -17.85 -45.27
CA PHE A 20 39.26 -17.85 -44.86
C PHE A 20 39.29 -17.55 -43.38
N ALA A 21 39.27 -16.24 -43.12
CA ALA A 21 38.93 -15.69 -41.83
C ALA A 21 37.82 -16.56 -41.25
N ALA A 22 38.13 -17.22 -40.15
CA ALA A 22 37.12 -17.61 -39.20
C ALA A 22 36.43 -16.31 -38.79
N ASN A 23 35.46 -15.87 -39.59
CA ASN A 23 34.30 -15.20 -39.06
C ASN A 23 33.70 -16.26 -38.15
N SER A 24 34.21 -16.33 -36.91
CA SER A 24 33.36 -16.67 -35.80
C SER A 24 32.21 -15.70 -35.96
N VAL A 25 31.13 -16.17 -36.60
CA VAL A 25 29.84 -15.54 -36.45
C VAL A 25 29.65 -15.68 -34.96
N THR A 26 30.00 -14.62 -34.21
CA THR A 26 29.68 -14.54 -32.80
C THR A 26 28.18 -14.69 -32.84
N ALA A 27 27.70 -15.88 -32.50
CA ALA A 27 26.29 -16.18 -32.44
C ALA A 27 25.79 -15.34 -31.27
N ASN A 28 25.53 -14.07 -31.53
CA ASN A 28 24.88 -13.17 -30.61
C ASN A 28 23.41 -13.56 -30.72
N ALA A 29 23.09 -14.70 -30.10
CA ALA A 29 21.75 -15.22 -30.04
C ALA A 29 20.94 -14.13 -29.32
N LYS A 30 20.17 -13.37 -30.10
CA LYS A 30 19.31 -12.32 -29.58
C LYS A 30 18.31 -12.98 -28.64
N HIS A 31 18.54 -12.84 -27.34
CA HIS A 31 17.64 -13.38 -26.34
C HIS A 31 16.44 -12.46 -26.20
N TYR A 32 15.28 -12.94 -26.61
CA TYR A 32 14.02 -12.24 -26.38
C TYR A 32 13.70 -12.24 -24.89
N THR A 33 13.39 -11.07 -24.34
CA THR A 33 12.87 -10.95 -22.99
C THR A 33 11.35 -11.16 -23.02
N THR A 34 10.81 -11.93 -22.10
CA THR A 34 9.36 -12.11 -22.00
C THR A 34 8.80 -11.60 -20.68
N VAL A 35 7.63 -10.97 -20.71
CA VAL A 35 6.89 -10.65 -19.49
C VAL A 35 6.46 -11.97 -18.82
N PRO A 36 6.63 -12.14 -17.50
CA PRO A 36 6.17 -13.32 -16.77
C PRO A 36 4.68 -13.56 -16.98
N SER A 37 4.26 -14.82 -17.15
CA SER A 37 2.86 -15.17 -17.41
C SER A 37 1.90 -14.66 -16.33
N SER A 38 2.35 -14.60 -15.08
CA SER A 38 1.60 -14.08 -13.94
C SER A 38 1.24 -12.60 -14.06
N LEU A 39 1.99 -11.81 -14.84
CA LEU A 39 1.77 -10.37 -15.02
C LEU A 39 1.03 -10.04 -16.32
N ARG A 40 0.92 -10.99 -17.25
CA ARG A 40 0.31 -10.76 -18.57
C ARG A 40 -1.19 -10.48 -18.46
N GLY A 41 -1.66 -9.53 -19.25
CA GLY A 41 -3.05 -9.16 -19.42
C GLY A 41 -3.26 -7.65 -19.50
N HIS A 42 -4.54 -7.27 -19.46
CA HIS A 42 -4.94 -5.88 -19.31
C HIS A 42 -5.27 -5.62 -17.85
N TRP A 43 -4.72 -4.54 -17.33
CA TRP A 43 -4.87 -4.11 -15.96
C TRP A 43 -5.16 -2.62 -15.91
N TYR A 44 -5.92 -2.21 -14.90
CA TYR A 44 -6.39 -0.85 -14.73
C TYR A 44 -6.13 -0.44 -13.29
N HIS A 45 -5.61 0.76 -13.11
CA HIS A 45 -5.53 1.44 -11.83
C HIS A 45 -6.46 2.65 -11.87
N TYR A 46 -7.19 2.92 -10.80
CA TYR A 46 -8.05 4.08 -10.68
C TYR A 46 -7.44 5.02 -9.65
N ASP A 47 -7.17 6.25 -10.07
CA ASP A 47 -6.74 7.33 -9.21
C ASP A 47 -7.99 8.08 -8.73
N SER A 48 -8.24 8.05 -7.42
CA SER A 48 -9.41 8.69 -6.82
C SER A 48 -9.36 10.21 -6.86
N ASP A 49 -8.16 10.78 -6.87
CA ASP A 49 -7.93 12.20 -6.70
C ASP A 49 -8.13 12.91 -8.04
N THR A 50 -7.69 12.27 -9.13
CA THR A 50 -7.89 12.77 -10.50
C THR A 50 -9.15 12.21 -11.16
N GLY A 51 -9.73 11.14 -10.61
CA GLY A 51 -10.87 10.43 -11.21
C GLY A 51 -10.53 9.70 -12.51
N GLN A 52 -9.25 9.53 -12.82
CA GLN A 52 -8.77 8.95 -14.08
C GLN A 52 -8.34 7.49 -13.90
N TYR A 53 -8.27 6.78 -15.03
CA TYR A 53 -7.73 5.41 -15.05
C TYR A 53 -6.39 5.39 -15.75
N SER A 54 -5.42 4.76 -15.10
CA SER A 54 -4.22 4.30 -15.77
C SER A 54 -4.45 2.90 -16.34
N LYS A 55 -3.84 2.60 -17.49
CA LYS A 55 -3.96 1.31 -18.17
C LYS A 55 -2.60 0.66 -18.38
N LEU A 56 -2.49 -0.60 -17.97
CA LEU A 56 -1.37 -1.48 -18.25
C LEU A 56 -1.82 -2.61 -19.19
N ALA A 57 -1.10 -2.80 -20.29
CA ALA A 57 -1.27 -3.91 -21.22
C ALA A 57 0.05 -4.68 -21.34
N ALA A 58 0.08 -5.86 -20.73
CA ALA A 58 1.23 -6.75 -20.69
C ALA A 58 0.98 -8.00 -21.54
N THR A 59 1.71 -8.17 -22.63
CA THR A 59 1.70 -9.40 -23.46
C THR A 59 3.02 -10.17 -23.31
N LYS A 60 3.21 -11.27 -24.03
CA LYS A 60 4.47 -12.04 -23.96
C LYS A 60 5.71 -11.17 -24.19
N TYR A 61 5.65 -10.20 -25.10
CA TYR A 61 6.80 -9.37 -25.51
C TYR A 61 6.57 -7.87 -25.33
N HIS A 62 5.45 -7.43 -24.75
CA HIS A 62 5.14 -6.01 -24.62
C HIS A 62 4.70 -5.70 -23.20
N PHE A 63 5.25 -4.64 -22.61
CA PHE A 63 4.79 -4.06 -21.35
C PHE A 63 4.48 -2.59 -21.62
N ASN A 64 3.19 -2.27 -21.73
CA ASN A 64 2.71 -0.94 -22.13
C ASN A 64 1.87 -0.34 -21.00
N MET A 65 2.32 0.78 -20.45
CA MET A 65 1.60 1.58 -19.46
C MET A 65 1.53 3.02 -20.00
N ASP A 66 0.64 3.89 -19.51
CA ASP A 66 0.47 5.23 -20.08
C ASP A 66 1.81 5.99 -20.19
N GLY A 67 2.19 6.34 -21.42
CA GLY A 67 3.47 6.98 -21.76
C GLY A 67 4.71 6.06 -21.76
N ILE A 68 4.58 4.80 -21.37
CA ILE A 68 5.68 3.85 -21.18
C ILE A 68 5.48 2.60 -22.05
N HIS A 69 6.44 2.31 -22.92
CA HIS A 69 6.37 1.17 -23.84
C HIS A 69 7.68 0.38 -23.87
N PHE A 70 7.66 -0.83 -23.31
CA PHE A 70 8.81 -1.76 -23.35
C PHE A 70 8.54 -2.95 -24.25
N TYR A 71 9.56 -3.31 -25.03
CA TYR A 71 9.47 -4.33 -26.06
C TYR A 71 10.55 -5.39 -25.83
N GLY A 72 10.11 -6.58 -25.43
CA GLY A 72 10.96 -7.75 -25.25
C GLY A 72 11.59 -8.29 -26.53
N ASN A 73 10.99 -7.96 -27.68
CA ASN A 73 11.38 -8.41 -29.01
C ASN A 73 12.10 -7.35 -29.86
N ARG A 74 12.37 -6.17 -29.32
CA ARG A 74 13.15 -5.12 -30.00
C ARG A 74 14.58 -5.07 -29.48
N PHE A 75 15.52 -4.85 -30.39
CA PHE A 75 16.96 -4.81 -30.11
C PHE A 75 17.52 -3.49 -30.63
N PRO A 76 17.30 -2.38 -29.91
CA PRO A 76 17.74 -1.08 -30.35
C PRO A 76 19.27 -0.97 -30.27
N LYS A 77 19.87 -0.09 -31.10
CA LYS A 77 21.33 0.07 -31.17
C LYS A 77 21.96 0.37 -29.80
N TYR A 78 21.30 1.18 -28.97
CA TYR A 78 21.79 1.54 -27.63
C TYR A 78 21.89 0.33 -26.69
N ALA A 79 21.11 -0.73 -26.92
CA ALA A 79 21.09 -1.91 -26.07
C ALA A 79 22.16 -2.94 -26.45
N ARG A 80 23.05 -2.66 -27.43
CA ARG A 80 24.22 -3.49 -27.77
C ARG A 80 23.93 -4.99 -27.94
N GLY A 81 22.79 -5.33 -28.55
CA GLY A 81 22.37 -6.72 -28.77
C GLY A 81 21.44 -7.29 -27.70
N HIS A 82 21.19 -6.55 -26.62
CA HIS A 82 20.15 -6.88 -25.63
C HIS A 82 18.77 -6.40 -26.09
N SER A 83 17.74 -7.06 -25.54
CA SER A 83 16.36 -6.64 -25.65
C SER A 83 16.16 -5.24 -25.07
N GLN A 84 15.27 -4.44 -25.65
CA GLN A 84 14.86 -3.13 -25.09
C GLN A 84 14.25 -3.28 -23.69
N MET A 85 13.60 -4.40 -23.40
CA MET A 85 12.99 -4.68 -22.10
C MET A 85 13.88 -5.62 -21.30
N PHE A 86 14.08 -5.31 -20.02
CA PHE A 86 14.60 -6.29 -19.07
C PHE A 86 13.49 -6.77 -18.13
N VAL A 87 13.67 -7.97 -17.60
CA VAL A 87 12.82 -8.54 -16.55
C VAL A 87 13.73 -9.21 -15.55
N TYR A 88 13.65 -8.78 -14.28
CA TYR A 88 14.39 -9.38 -13.18
C TYR A 88 13.43 -9.75 -12.05
N ARG A 89 13.65 -10.87 -11.37
CA ARG A 89 12.84 -11.30 -10.22
C ARG A 89 13.69 -11.24 -8.95
N ASN A 90 13.22 -10.56 -7.91
CA ASN A 90 13.90 -10.54 -6.62
C ASN A 90 13.52 -11.75 -5.74
N SER A 91 14.22 -11.89 -4.60
CA SER A 91 14.00 -12.96 -3.61
C SER A 91 12.58 -12.99 -3.03
N LYS A 92 11.91 -11.83 -2.93
CA LYS A 92 10.51 -11.70 -2.46
C LYS A 92 9.47 -12.05 -3.55
N GLY A 93 9.94 -12.41 -4.74
CA GLY A 93 9.13 -12.84 -5.87
C GLY A 93 8.45 -11.71 -6.64
N TYR A 94 8.90 -10.47 -6.47
CA TYR A 94 8.50 -9.35 -7.31
C TYR A 94 9.35 -9.30 -8.57
N TYR A 95 8.76 -8.84 -9.66
CA TYR A 95 9.42 -8.62 -10.94
C TYR A 95 9.65 -7.14 -11.17
N ASN A 96 10.88 -6.77 -11.46
CA ASN A 96 11.21 -5.47 -12.02
C ASN A 96 11.16 -5.58 -13.54
N ILE A 97 10.37 -4.72 -14.18
CA ILE A 97 10.22 -4.67 -15.64
C ILE A 97 10.51 -3.26 -16.08
N GLY A 98 11.51 -3.10 -16.94
CA GLY A 98 11.99 -1.78 -17.31
C GLY A 98 12.67 -1.74 -18.66
N LYS A 99 13.10 -0.54 -19.03
CA LYS A 99 13.92 -0.32 -20.22
C LYS A 99 15.37 -0.67 -19.92
N TYR A 100 16.01 -1.39 -20.83
CA TYR A 100 17.41 -1.76 -20.70
C TYR A 100 18.30 -0.52 -20.54
N ALA A 101 19.28 -0.61 -19.63
CA ALA A 101 20.23 0.45 -19.29
C ALA A 101 19.58 1.77 -18.85
N THR A 102 18.48 1.69 -18.10
CA THR A 102 17.92 2.83 -17.37
C THR A 102 17.68 2.47 -15.92
N ASP A 103 17.64 3.49 -15.07
CA ASP A 103 17.48 3.33 -13.63
C ASP A 103 16.03 3.07 -13.20
N GLU A 104 15.88 2.82 -11.90
CA GLU A 104 14.71 2.47 -11.08
C GLU A 104 13.35 2.34 -11.77
N TRP A 105 12.80 1.13 -11.71
CA TRP A 105 11.44 0.82 -12.16
C TRP A 105 10.60 0.27 -11.01
N PRO A 106 9.26 0.38 -11.08
CA PRO A 106 8.37 -0.25 -10.12
C PRO A 106 8.53 -1.77 -10.09
N TRP A 107 8.23 -2.36 -8.93
CA TRP A 107 8.22 -3.80 -8.70
C TRP A 107 6.79 -4.35 -8.79
N TRP A 108 6.63 -5.43 -9.54
CA TRP A 108 5.34 -6.00 -9.88
C TRP A 108 5.19 -7.42 -9.33
N LYS A 109 4.06 -7.71 -8.69
CA LYS A 109 3.73 -9.08 -8.27
C LYS A 109 2.24 -9.33 -8.42
N ARG A 110 1.88 -10.51 -8.91
CA ARG A 110 0.49 -10.94 -8.89
C ARG A 110 0.05 -11.13 -7.44
N ALA A 111 -1.09 -10.59 -7.09
CA ALA A 111 -1.67 -10.64 -5.76
C ALA A 111 -3.17 -10.91 -5.85
N THR A 112 -3.77 -11.13 -4.69
CA THR A 112 -5.23 -11.08 -4.53
C THR A 112 -5.50 -9.95 -3.54
N LYS A 113 -6.38 -9.02 -3.92
CA LYS A 113 -6.78 -7.89 -3.07
C LYS A 113 -8.30 -7.82 -3.09
N HIS A 114 -8.92 -7.89 -1.90
CA HIS A 114 -10.37 -7.93 -1.71
C HIS A 114 -11.10 -8.99 -2.57
N GLY A 115 -10.54 -10.21 -2.62
CA GLY A 115 -11.13 -11.32 -3.38
C GLY A 115 -10.91 -11.27 -4.89
N HIS A 116 -10.32 -10.20 -5.42
CA HIS A 116 -10.03 -10.05 -6.85
C HIS A 116 -8.55 -10.27 -7.16
N ALA A 117 -8.29 -10.91 -8.31
CA ALA A 117 -6.95 -10.99 -8.85
C ALA A 117 -6.46 -9.58 -9.21
N ALA A 118 -5.29 -9.22 -8.68
CA ALA A 118 -4.67 -7.91 -8.86
C ALA A 118 -3.20 -8.05 -9.25
N LEU A 119 -2.62 -6.98 -9.79
CA LEU A 119 -1.18 -6.75 -9.73
C LEU A 119 -0.89 -5.72 -8.66
N ARG A 120 0.00 -6.09 -7.75
CA ARG A 120 0.62 -5.16 -6.81
C ARG A 120 1.82 -4.53 -7.48
N GLU A 121 1.81 -3.21 -7.56
CA GLU A 121 2.93 -2.36 -7.95
C GLU A 121 3.55 -1.77 -6.67
N VAL A 122 4.87 -1.76 -6.60
CA VAL A 122 5.62 -1.11 -5.51
C VAL A 122 6.61 -0.15 -6.15
N VAL A 123 6.40 1.14 -5.94
CA VAL A 123 7.23 2.23 -6.46
C VAL A 123 8.19 2.67 -5.34
N PRO A 124 9.51 2.53 -5.51
CA PRO A 124 10.47 3.09 -4.57
C PRO A 124 10.30 4.62 -4.48
N GLN A 125 10.32 5.17 -3.26
CA GLN A 125 10.34 6.61 -3.04
C GLN A 125 11.17 6.92 -1.79
N LEU A 126 11.69 8.13 -1.64
CA LEU A 126 12.46 8.50 -0.44
C LEU A 126 11.62 9.39 0.48
N PRO A 127 11.35 8.99 1.74
CA PRO A 127 11.61 7.67 2.35
C PRO A 127 10.54 6.61 1.98
N GLY A 128 10.95 5.35 1.83
CA GLY A 128 10.05 4.19 1.75
C GLY A 128 9.60 3.74 0.35
N TYR A 129 8.31 3.42 0.20
CA TYR A 129 7.72 2.94 -1.05
C TYR A 129 6.22 3.22 -1.09
N SER A 130 5.72 3.56 -2.27
CA SER A 130 4.27 3.59 -2.55
C SER A 130 3.82 2.23 -3.07
N THR A 131 2.61 1.80 -2.71
CA THR A 131 2.01 0.56 -3.21
C THR A 131 0.71 0.85 -3.94
N TYR A 132 0.58 0.38 -5.17
CA TYR A 132 -0.64 0.50 -5.98
C TYR A 132 -1.17 -0.89 -6.37
N TYR A 133 -2.48 -0.97 -6.61
CA TYR A 133 -3.12 -2.19 -7.08
C TYR A 133 -3.82 -1.96 -8.42
N TRP A 134 -3.58 -2.89 -9.34
CA TRP A 134 -4.14 -2.88 -10.69
C TRP A 134 -5.05 -4.09 -10.89
N TYR A 135 -6.21 -3.89 -11.52
CA TYR A 135 -7.27 -4.88 -11.64
C TYR A 135 -7.64 -5.15 -13.09
N ARG A 136 -8.24 -6.31 -13.35
CA ARG A 136 -8.55 -6.76 -14.72
C ARG A 136 -9.60 -5.92 -15.45
N THR A 137 -10.47 -5.23 -14.71
CA THR A 137 -11.53 -4.40 -15.29
C THR A 137 -11.53 -3.02 -14.64
N LYS A 138 -11.99 -2.01 -15.38
CA LYS A 138 -12.19 -0.66 -14.84
C LYS A 138 -13.17 -0.66 -13.66
N SER A 139 -14.23 -1.47 -13.73
CA SER A 139 -15.21 -1.59 -12.64
C SER A 139 -14.57 -2.02 -11.32
N ILE A 140 -13.72 -3.05 -11.35
CA ILE A 140 -13.00 -3.53 -10.16
C ILE A 140 -11.89 -2.55 -9.77
N ALA A 141 -11.24 -1.89 -10.73
CA ALA A 141 -10.21 -0.89 -10.43
C ALA A 141 -10.78 0.34 -9.71
N LYS A 142 -11.98 0.79 -10.10
CA LYS A 142 -12.74 1.83 -9.38
C LYS A 142 -13.26 1.36 -8.02
N HIS A 143 -13.54 0.06 -7.92
CA HIS A 143 -14.16 -0.58 -6.77
C HIS A 143 -13.46 -1.89 -6.39
N PRO A 144 -12.29 -1.83 -5.74
CA PRO A 144 -11.75 -3.00 -5.10
C PRO A 144 -12.32 -3.19 -3.70
N THR A 145 -13.37 -2.48 -3.29
CA THR A 145 -14.06 -2.76 -2.03
C THR A 145 -15.11 -3.84 -2.28
N GLY A 146 -14.77 -5.09 -1.95
CA GLY A 146 -15.72 -6.20 -1.93
C GLY A 146 -16.99 -5.76 -1.18
N THR A 147 -18.14 -5.95 -1.83
CA THR A 147 -19.49 -5.77 -1.24
C THR A 147 -19.60 -4.61 -0.24
N SER A 148 -19.37 -3.39 -0.72
CA SER A 148 -20.05 -2.24 -0.12
C SER A 148 -21.53 -2.37 -0.46
N THR A 149 -22.34 -2.60 0.57
CA THR A 149 -23.75 -2.19 0.57
C THR A 149 -23.87 -0.82 -0.10
N SER A 150 -24.93 -0.67 -0.89
CA SER A 150 -25.33 0.53 -1.65
C SER A 150 -24.73 1.83 -1.12
N SER A 151 -24.19 2.63 -2.05
CA SER A 151 -23.91 4.05 -1.87
C SER A 151 -24.94 4.72 -0.95
N LYS A 152 -24.59 4.83 0.34
CA LYS A 152 -25.07 5.95 1.12
C LYS A 152 -24.33 7.13 0.55
N THR A 153 -25.07 8.06 -0.03
CA THR A 153 -24.67 9.46 -0.15
C THR A 153 -23.79 9.78 1.06
N ILE A 154 -22.53 10.16 0.83
CA ILE A 154 -21.71 10.74 1.90
C ILE A 154 -22.39 12.07 2.20
N SER A 155 -23.40 12.02 3.07
CA SER A 155 -23.87 13.20 3.77
C SER A 155 -22.69 13.65 4.60
N ASN A 156 -22.07 14.77 4.21
CA ASN A 156 -21.31 15.56 5.15
C ASN A 156 -22.28 15.89 6.28
N TYR A 157 -22.16 15.18 7.39
CA TYR A 157 -22.95 15.44 8.56
C TYR A 157 -22.46 16.76 9.12
N ASP A 158 -23.29 17.78 9.00
CA ASP A 158 -23.14 19.02 9.75
C ASP A 158 -23.09 18.62 11.23
N LEU A 159 -21.96 18.85 11.91
CA LEU A 159 -21.74 18.36 13.28
C LEU A 159 -22.38 19.24 14.35
N ASP A 160 -23.40 20.02 13.99
CA ASP A 160 -24.49 20.29 14.91
C ASP A 160 -25.39 19.04 14.92
N TYR A 161 -25.13 18.19 15.93
CA TYR A 161 -25.29 16.72 15.98
C TYR A 161 -26.67 16.09 15.72
N THR A 162 -27.68 16.83 15.29
CA THR A 162 -29.05 16.32 15.11
C THR A 162 -29.14 15.22 14.05
N ASN A 163 -28.15 15.09 13.15
CA ASN A 163 -28.17 14.18 11.99
C ASN A 163 -27.04 13.13 11.94
N ALA A 164 -26.21 12.97 12.99
CA ALA A 164 -25.05 12.08 12.94
C ALA A 164 -25.41 10.57 12.88
N PRO A 165 -24.56 9.70 12.27
CA PRO A 165 -24.74 8.25 12.31
C PRO A 165 -24.80 7.72 13.74
N SER A 166 -25.67 6.73 13.96
CA SER A 166 -25.84 6.08 15.28
C SER A 166 -24.57 5.46 15.86
N SER A 167 -23.57 5.15 15.04
CA SER A 167 -22.27 4.68 15.51
C SER A 167 -21.47 5.77 16.23
N LEU A 168 -21.55 7.03 15.77
CA LEU A 168 -20.85 8.16 16.38
C LEU A 168 -21.58 8.71 17.61
N THR A 169 -22.91 8.67 17.63
CA THR A 169 -23.68 9.09 18.82
C THR A 169 -23.45 8.16 20.02
N LYS A 170 -23.10 6.89 19.78
CA LYS A 170 -22.70 5.93 20.82
C LYS A 170 -21.36 6.24 21.49
N CYS A 171 -20.55 7.11 20.89
CA CYS A 171 -19.26 7.52 21.45
C CYS A 171 -19.38 8.56 22.57
N ILE A 172 -20.54 9.22 22.70
CA ILE A 172 -20.76 10.24 23.73
C ILE A 172 -20.76 9.59 25.12
N GLY A 173 -20.01 10.19 26.05
CA GLY A 173 -19.81 9.70 27.41
C GLY A 173 -18.81 8.55 27.51
N LYS A 174 -18.20 8.13 26.39
CA LYS A 174 -17.22 7.04 26.36
C LYS A 174 -15.79 7.58 26.40
N SER A 175 -14.88 6.71 26.81
CA SER A 175 -13.44 6.99 26.78
C SER A 175 -12.90 7.00 25.35
N VAL A 176 -12.19 8.06 25.02
CA VAL A 176 -11.37 8.23 23.82
C VAL A 176 -9.91 8.38 24.23
N PHE A 177 -8.98 8.11 23.32
CA PHE A 177 -7.56 8.11 23.60
C PHE A 177 -6.81 8.92 22.55
N THR A 178 -5.68 9.51 22.93
CA THR A 178 -4.76 10.08 21.94
C THR A 178 -4.20 8.97 21.04
N THR A 179 -4.09 9.23 19.74
CA THR A 179 -3.66 8.22 18.76
C THR A 179 -2.17 7.90 18.85
N TYR A 180 -1.73 6.80 18.24
CA TYR A 180 -0.31 6.43 18.08
C TYR A 180 0.56 7.49 17.38
N LEU A 181 -0.05 8.44 16.65
CA LEU A 181 0.67 9.58 16.07
C LEU A 181 1.06 10.63 17.12
N ALA A 182 0.49 10.56 18.34
CA ALA A 182 0.77 11.55 19.37
C ALA A 182 2.16 11.34 19.98
N ASP A 183 3.08 12.24 19.62
CA ASP A 183 4.43 12.33 20.15
C ASP A 183 4.87 13.79 20.32
N THR A 184 6.17 14.02 20.51
CA THR A 184 6.74 15.37 20.66
C THR A 184 6.67 16.22 19.39
N ASP A 185 6.66 15.58 18.22
CA ASP A 185 6.61 16.25 16.91
C ASP A 185 5.16 16.44 16.42
N TYR A 186 4.24 15.63 16.95
CA TYR A 186 2.83 15.55 16.56
C TYR A 186 1.94 15.51 17.82
N SER A 187 1.96 16.58 18.61
CA SER A 187 1.22 16.66 19.87
C SER A 187 -0.27 16.96 19.67
N VAL A 188 -1.08 16.51 20.63
CA VAL A 188 -2.53 16.72 20.62
C VAL A 188 -2.87 18.03 21.32
N ASP A 189 -3.29 19.02 20.54
CA ASP A 189 -3.58 20.34 21.06
C ASP A 189 -5.00 20.48 21.65
N LEU A 190 -5.08 20.90 22.91
CA LEU A 190 -6.32 21.09 23.66
C LEU A 190 -6.60 22.59 23.86
N ALA A 191 -7.70 23.08 23.30
CA ALA A 191 -8.16 24.47 23.48
C ALA A 191 -9.31 24.56 24.49
N THR A 192 -9.39 25.65 25.25
CA THR A 192 -10.49 25.86 26.22
C THR A 192 -11.78 26.38 25.59
N SER A 193 -11.73 26.82 24.34
CA SER A 193 -12.89 27.28 23.56
C SER A 193 -12.72 26.97 22.08
N LYS A 194 -13.82 27.03 21.32
CA LYS A 194 -13.77 26.92 19.86
C LYS A 194 -12.89 28.01 19.24
N ASP A 195 -13.07 29.25 19.70
CA ASP A 195 -12.33 30.39 19.15
C ASP A 195 -10.83 30.27 19.44
N ASN A 196 -10.47 29.81 20.64
CA ASN A 196 -9.08 29.53 20.99
C ASN A 196 -8.49 28.44 20.09
N TYR A 197 -9.27 27.40 19.76
CA TYR A 197 -8.84 26.38 18.81
C TYR A 197 -8.55 26.97 17.43
N MET A 198 -9.47 27.80 16.92
CA MET A 198 -9.33 28.44 15.61
C MET A 198 -8.16 29.42 15.55
N ASP A 199 -7.89 30.12 16.65
CA ASP A 199 -6.76 31.03 16.80
C ASP A 199 -5.43 30.32 17.12
N GLN A 200 -5.42 28.98 17.18
CA GLN A 200 -4.27 28.17 17.60
C GLN A 200 -3.71 28.55 18.99
N LYS A 201 -4.61 28.94 19.90
CA LYS A 201 -4.33 29.26 21.30
C LYS A 201 -4.65 28.05 22.17
N PHE A 202 -3.67 27.17 22.31
CA PHE A 202 -3.85 25.93 23.06
C PHE A 202 -3.50 26.13 24.54
N ALA A 203 -4.32 25.54 25.40
CA ALA A 203 -4.09 25.57 26.85
C ALA A 203 -3.06 24.51 27.26
N MET A 204 -2.99 23.40 26.50
CA MET A 204 -2.01 22.35 26.66
C MET A 204 -1.92 21.50 25.41
N SER A 205 -0.81 20.76 25.29
CA SER A 205 -0.59 19.78 24.25
C SER A 205 -0.24 18.44 24.88
N LEU A 206 -0.83 17.35 24.39
CA LEU A 206 -0.53 15.99 24.85
C LEU A 206 0.43 15.33 23.87
N GLU A 207 1.68 15.18 24.26
CA GLU A 207 2.77 14.59 23.46
C GLU A 207 2.89 13.08 23.65
N ARG A 208 1.83 12.44 24.15
CA ARG A 208 1.81 11.00 24.42
C ARG A 208 0.57 10.41 23.81
N PHE A 209 0.74 9.30 23.12
CA PHE A 209 -0.35 8.43 22.69
C PHE A 209 -1.02 7.76 23.90
N GLY A 210 -2.24 7.25 23.71
CA GLY A 210 -2.97 6.50 24.73
C GLY A 210 -3.50 7.33 25.90
N VAL A 211 -3.41 8.66 25.90
CA VAL A 211 -3.91 9.50 27.00
C VAL A 211 -5.45 9.47 27.00
N PRO A 212 -6.10 8.99 28.08
CA PRO A 212 -7.54 8.81 28.11
C PRO A 212 -8.29 10.12 28.39
N MET A 213 -9.41 10.31 27.70
CA MET A 213 -10.34 11.43 27.88
C MET A 213 -11.77 10.94 27.72
N ILE A 214 -12.76 11.74 28.15
CA ILE A 214 -14.18 11.41 27.94
C ILE A 214 -14.75 12.32 26.85
N LEU A 215 -15.25 11.74 25.77
CA LEU A 215 -15.92 12.52 24.73
C LEU A 215 -17.29 12.99 25.24
N GLN A 216 -17.47 14.30 25.44
CA GLN A 216 -18.72 14.86 25.94
C GLN A 216 -19.71 15.15 24.83
N LYS A 217 -19.22 15.75 23.74
CA LYS A 217 -20.01 16.09 22.56
C LYS A 217 -19.07 16.41 21.41
N PHE A 218 -19.65 16.89 20.32
CA PHE A 218 -18.93 17.45 19.21
C PHE A 218 -19.35 18.88 18.98
N SER A 219 -18.57 19.52 18.14
CA SER A 219 -18.76 20.87 17.70
C SER A 219 -18.25 21.00 16.27
N SER A 220 -18.74 21.98 15.55
CA SER A 220 -18.12 22.45 14.31
C SER A 220 -17.83 23.93 14.39
N THR A 221 -16.93 24.36 13.51
CA THR A 221 -16.84 25.71 12.96
C THR A 221 -17.10 25.61 11.45
N TYR A 222 -17.07 26.75 10.74
CA TYR A 222 -17.25 26.75 9.28
C TYR A 222 -16.22 25.91 8.52
N THR A 223 -15.02 25.72 9.10
CA THR A 223 -13.89 25.09 8.42
C THR A 223 -13.39 23.82 9.11
N THR A 224 -13.72 23.63 10.39
CA THR A 224 -13.10 22.60 11.22
C THR A 224 -14.16 21.88 12.04
N ARG A 225 -14.00 20.56 12.16
CA ARG A 225 -14.85 19.71 12.98
C ARG A 225 -14.10 19.37 14.27
N LEU A 226 -14.72 19.64 15.41
CA LEU A 226 -14.10 19.57 16.73
C LEU A 226 -14.77 18.54 17.62
N GLY A 227 -13.97 17.82 18.40
CA GLY A 227 -14.42 17.05 19.55
C GLY A 227 -14.45 17.94 20.78
N VAL A 228 -15.40 17.69 21.68
CA VAL A 228 -15.43 18.31 23.00
C VAL A 228 -15.19 17.22 24.03
N VAL A 229 -14.05 17.28 24.70
CA VAL A 229 -13.57 16.23 25.60
C VAL A 229 -13.44 16.75 27.02
N LEU A 230 -13.73 15.89 28.00
CA LEU A 230 -13.40 16.11 29.40
C LEU A 230 -12.07 15.42 29.69
N TYR A 231 -11.10 16.22 30.14
CA TYR A 231 -9.78 15.76 30.54
C TYR A 231 -9.42 16.41 31.87
N GLN A 232 -9.01 15.60 32.85
CA GLN A 232 -8.65 16.07 34.20
C GLN A 232 -9.70 17.01 34.84
N GLY A 233 -10.99 16.76 34.59
CA GLY A 233 -12.10 17.57 35.12
C GLY A 233 -12.41 18.86 34.36
N GLN A 234 -11.65 19.17 33.30
CA GLN A 234 -11.84 20.36 32.47
C GLN A 234 -12.29 19.98 31.05
N THR A 235 -13.18 20.78 30.47
CA THR A 235 -13.65 20.60 29.09
C THR A 235 -12.71 21.31 28.11
N TYR A 236 -12.33 20.61 27.06
CA TYR A 236 -11.49 21.09 25.97
C TYR A 236 -12.08 20.81 24.59
N TYR A 237 -11.61 21.57 23.61
CA TYR A 237 -11.89 21.44 22.18
C TYR A 237 -10.66 20.93 21.46
N VAL A 238 -10.86 19.96 20.58
CA VAL A 238 -9.79 19.19 19.90
C VAL A 238 -10.22 18.95 18.46
N ASP A 239 -9.28 18.79 17.53
CA ASP A 239 -9.63 18.33 16.17
C ASP A 239 -10.25 16.92 16.23
N ALA A 240 -11.29 16.69 15.45
CA ALA A 240 -11.98 15.40 15.38
C ALA A 240 -12.18 14.88 13.95
N ASP A 241 -11.60 15.53 12.93
CA ASP A 241 -11.86 15.19 11.52
C ASP A 241 -10.67 15.32 10.56
N SER A 242 -9.52 15.87 10.98
CA SER A 242 -8.34 15.75 10.11
C SER A 242 -7.79 14.33 10.10
N LEU A 243 -7.16 13.95 8.97
CA LEU A 243 -6.49 12.65 8.84
C LEU A 243 -5.29 12.52 9.78
N ASP A 244 -4.80 13.67 10.26
CA ASP A 244 -3.67 13.81 11.18
C ASP A 244 -4.14 14.16 12.61
N SER A 245 -5.45 14.17 12.88
CA SER A 245 -5.98 14.58 14.19
C SER A 245 -5.67 13.52 15.25
N GLN A 246 -4.92 13.90 16.28
CA GLN A 246 -4.44 12.94 17.27
C GLN A 246 -5.45 12.68 18.40
N ILE A 247 -6.64 13.29 18.36
CA ILE A 247 -7.84 12.76 19.02
C ILE A 247 -8.89 12.57 17.93
N VAL A 248 -9.57 11.45 18.01
CA VAL A 248 -10.64 11.11 17.12
C VAL A 248 -11.79 10.58 17.97
N PRO A 249 -13.06 10.80 17.59
CA PRO A 249 -14.21 10.38 18.37
C PRO A 249 -14.43 8.86 18.43
N TYR A 250 -13.43 8.12 18.00
CA TYR A 250 -13.33 6.69 17.96
C TYR A 250 -12.01 6.35 18.64
N ASN A 251 -12.01 5.41 19.57
CA ASN A 251 -10.80 4.96 20.24
C ASN A 251 -10.04 3.88 19.45
N THR A 252 -10.60 3.47 18.32
CA THR A 252 -10.05 2.42 17.46
C THR A 252 -10.17 2.88 16.01
N TYR A 253 -9.12 2.70 15.21
CA TYR A 253 -9.23 2.85 13.77
C TYR A 253 -8.54 1.69 13.06
N VAL A 254 -8.98 1.43 11.82
CA VAL A 254 -8.45 0.32 11.02
C VAL A 254 -7.68 0.87 9.84
N SER A 255 -6.42 0.45 9.71
CA SER A 255 -5.51 0.83 8.62
C SER A 255 -4.76 -0.40 8.14
N HIS A 256 -4.70 -0.58 6.82
CA HIS A 256 -3.98 -1.69 6.18
C HIS A 256 -4.34 -3.12 6.65
N GLY A 257 -5.47 -3.33 7.33
CA GLY A 257 -5.88 -4.63 7.90
C GLY A 257 -5.43 -4.85 9.33
N THR A 258 -4.89 -3.81 9.97
CA THR A 258 -4.56 -3.76 11.39
C THR A 258 -5.48 -2.77 12.08
N ALA A 259 -6.03 -3.16 13.22
CA ALA A 259 -6.79 -2.29 14.10
C ALA A 259 -5.86 -1.72 15.17
N TYR A 260 -5.87 -0.40 15.33
CA TYR A 260 -5.03 0.32 16.27
C TYR A 260 -5.93 0.90 17.35
N SER A 261 -5.63 0.62 18.61
CA SER A 261 -6.52 1.01 19.71
C SER A 261 -5.82 1.14 21.05
N GLY A 262 -6.31 2.07 21.88
CA GLY A 262 -6.00 2.12 23.32
C GLY A 262 -6.82 1.12 24.15
N LEU A 263 -7.65 0.28 23.51
CA LEU A 263 -8.44 -0.77 24.15
C LEU A 263 -7.97 -2.16 23.73
N LYS A 264 -8.14 -3.14 24.61
CA LYS A 264 -7.86 -4.53 24.28
C LYS A 264 -8.93 -5.06 23.32
N PRO A 265 -8.59 -6.00 22.42
CA PRO A 265 -9.57 -6.59 21.50
C PRO A 265 -10.68 -7.38 22.22
N THR A 266 -10.51 -7.70 23.51
CA THR A 266 -11.52 -8.31 24.38
C THR A 266 -12.59 -7.33 24.84
N ASP A 267 -12.32 -6.03 24.84
CA ASP A 267 -13.20 -4.99 25.40
C ASP A 267 -14.20 -4.48 24.35
N LYS A 268 -14.83 -5.43 23.64
CA LYS A 268 -15.59 -5.18 22.39
C LYS A 268 -16.72 -4.16 22.52
N SER A 269 -17.30 -3.99 23.71
CA SER A 269 -18.39 -3.05 23.98
C SER A 269 -17.93 -1.60 24.07
N GLU A 270 -16.64 -1.37 24.32
CA GLU A 270 -16.04 -0.05 24.42
C GLU A 270 -15.34 0.37 23.13
N ILE A 271 -15.19 -0.53 22.15
CA ILE A 271 -14.61 -0.23 20.84
C ILE A 271 -15.50 0.72 20.06
N LEU A 272 -14.93 1.86 19.71
CA LEU A 272 -15.54 2.89 18.87
C LEU A 272 -14.66 3.06 17.65
N VAL A 273 -15.25 2.96 16.45
CA VAL A 273 -14.54 3.05 15.17
C VAL A 273 -14.98 4.26 14.36
N LYS A 274 -14.09 4.76 13.49
CA LYS A 274 -14.42 5.81 12.54
C LYS A 274 -15.65 5.44 11.72
N ASN A 275 -16.43 6.44 11.32
CA ASN A 275 -17.53 6.22 10.39
C ASN A 275 -17.03 5.49 9.12
N ASN A 276 -17.76 4.46 8.69
CA ASN A 276 -17.41 3.55 7.60
C ASN A 276 -16.19 2.63 7.83
N GLN A 277 -15.61 2.59 9.03
CA GLN A 277 -14.66 1.56 9.41
C GLN A 277 -15.36 0.43 10.17
N TYR A 278 -14.75 -0.75 10.14
CA TYR A 278 -15.15 -1.92 10.88
C TYR A 278 -13.90 -2.72 11.24
N VAL A 279 -13.90 -3.33 12.42
CA VAL A 279 -12.87 -4.29 12.85
C VAL A 279 -13.31 -5.68 12.41
N ASN A 280 -12.47 -6.37 11.64
CA ASN A 280 -12.67 -7.77 11.32
C ASN A 280 -12.05 -8.65 12.41
N THR A 281 -12.68 -9.79 12.69
CA THR A 281 -12.14 -10.78 13.65
C THR A 281 -10.84 -11.44 13.17
N LYS A 282 -10.39 -11.16 11.94
CA LYS A 282 -9.12 -11.65 11.40
C LYS A 282 -8.01 -10.60 11.34
N ASP A 283 -8.31 -9.38 11.79
CA ASP A 283 -7.33 -8.29 11.74
C ASP A 283 -6.23 -8.53 12.78
N GLU A 284 -5.07 -7.96 12.54
CA GLU A 284 -4.02 -7.79 13.55
C GLU A 284 -4.41 -6.61 14.43
N TRP A 285 -4.08 -6.64 15.73
CA TRP A 285 -4.49 -5.60 16.66
C TRP A 285 -3.32 -5.06 17.43
N ASP A 286 -3.07 -3.76 17.25
CA ASP A 286 -2.01 -3.03 17.92
C ASP A 286 -2.68 -2.31 19.10
N TYR A 287 -2.58 -2.95 20.27
CA TYR A 287 -3.06 -2.38 21.51
C TYR A 287 -1.95 -1.58 22.13
N VAL A 288 -2.31 -0.41 22.64
CA VAL A 288 -1.36 0.42 23.34
C VAL A 288 -1.86 0.66 24.75
N ASP A 289 -1.09 0.23 25.75
CA ASP A 289 -1.51 0.37 27.14
C ASP A 289 -1.55 1.85 27.52
N PRO A 290 -2.73 2.42 27.80
CA PRO A 290 -2.88 3.85 28.07
C PRO A 290 -2.18 4.30 29.37
N ASN A 291 -1.81 3.35 30.24
CA ASN A 291 -1.13 3.67 31.49
C ASN A 291 0.40 3.69 31.34
N THR A 292 0.95 2.81 30.51
CA THR A 292 2.40 2.61 30.40
C THR A 292 2.97 3.14 29.10
N GLY A 293 2.14 3.29 28.09
CA GLY A 293 2.56 3.58 26.73
C GLY A 293 3.09 2.36 25.97
N ASN A 294 3.11 1.17 26.56
CA ASN A 294 3.68 0.03 25.86
C ASN A 294 2.75 -0.45 24.74
N GLU A 295 3.31 -0.62 23.54
CA GLU A 295 2.63 -1.32 22.45
C GLU A 295 2.64 -2.82 22.72
N ILE A 296 1.51 -3.46 22.46
CA ILE A 296 1.30 -4.90 22.61
C ILE A 296 0.50 -5.36 21.40
N TYR A 297 1.06 -6.31 20.67
CA TYR A 297 0.43 -6.87 19.48
C TYR A 297 -0.46 -8.05 19.86
N TYR A 298 -1.65 -8.11 19.28
CA TYR A 298 -2.58 -9.23 19.41
C TYR A 298 -2.93 -9.76 18.02
N LYS A 299 -3.02 -11.08 17.91
CA LYS A 299 -3.54 -11.76 16.71
C LYS A 299 -4.69 -12.68 17.05
N PHE A 300 -5.69 -12.74 16.17
CA PHE A 300 -6.78 -13.69 16.33
C PHE A 300 -6.33 -15.10 15.92
N SER A 301 -6.35 -16.02 16.87
CA SER A 301 -6.05 -17.43 16.65
C SER A 301 -7.30 -18.16 16.18
N LEU A 302 -7.36 -18.51 14.89
CA LEU A 302 -8.44 -19.34 14.36
C LEU A 302 -8.50 -20.74 14.98
N MET A 303 -7.35 -21.25 15.46
CA MET A 303 -7.29 -22.58 16.11
C MET A 303 -7.93 -22.56 17.50
N LYS A 304 -7.81 -21.44 18.21
CA LYS A 304 -8.33 -21.27 19.57
C LYS A 304 -9.63 -20.46 19.63
N ASP A 305 -10.04 -19.86 18.50
CA ASP A 305 -11.15 -18.92 18.37
C ASP A 305 -11.06 -17.74 19.36
N GLU A 306 -9.84 -17.28 19.65
CA GLU A 306 -9.57 -16.21 20.62
C GLU A 306 -8.43 -15.31 20.18
N TRP A 307 -8.34 -14.11 20.77
CA TRP A 307 -7.18 -13.23 20.61
C TRP A 307 -6.02 -13.71 21.47
N VAL A 308 -4.84 -13.80 20.86
CA VAL A 308 -3.59 -14.18 21.52
C VAL A 308 -2.64 -12.99 21.45
N GLN A 309 -2.10 -12.60 22.61
CA GLN A 309 -1.02 -11.64 22.68
C GLN A 309 0.24 -12.23 22.04
N GLU A 310 0.83 -11.51 21.09
CA GLU A 310 2.17 -11.84 20.60
C GLU A 310 3.19 -11.42 21.65
N LYS A 311 4.14 -12.32 21.90
CA LYS A 311 5.32 -11.99 22.69
C LYS A 311 6.43 -11.67 21.71
N ASP A 312 7.03 -10.50 21.87
CA ASP A 312 8.31 -10.17 21.25
C ASP A 312 9.42 -11.15 21.67
#